data_AF-A0A2W7QZ17-F1
#
_entry.id   AF-A0A2W7QZ17-F1
#
_cell.length_a   1.000
_cell.length_b   1.000
_cell.length_c   1.000
_cell.angle_alpha   90.00
_cell.angle_beta   90.00
_cell.angle_gamma   90.00
#
_symmetry.space_group_name_H-M   'P 1'
#
loop_
_entity.id
_entity.type
_entity.pdbx_description
1 polymer ?
#
loop_
_entity_poly.entity_id
_entity_poly.type
_entity_poly.pdbx_seq_one_letter_code
_entity_poly.pdbx_strand_id
1 'polypeptide(L)'
;MIQPEYFGILGISSKKQGIDHNENYVFETLLFFSTFKISVLQMLTLYPKISMKKSTLLFLLIFIFGISAAFAQNSDSPHEMNQLFSKNLKYPTEARRLNAQETVVVSINVDKEGVITDEVEILSGENEQLRTEVLRVIQLVGDKWDPSFLTDHKAGEDYLLTIQFKLHGQNDTGERFNSVAHRLKDLPELLNEINEKIEQNPFSSQLYLFRAEIYLDMGEKVRAEMDANQAEFLKKKTLSEIVVVGYGAVKKASTI
;
A
#
# COMPACT_ATOMS: atom_id res chain seq x y z
N MET A 1 50.85 -9.00 3.79
CA MET A 1 50.88 -7.74 3.01
C MET A 1 49.44 -7.21 2.94
N ILE A 2 49.18 -6.14 3.71
CA ILE A 2 48.03 -5.20 3.70
C ILE A 2 46.65 -5.83 4.04
N GLN A 3 46.29 -6.01 5.31
CA GLN A 3 45.69 -5.07 6.30
C GLN A 3 44.26 -4.57 5.94
N PRO A 4 43.24 -4.80 6.78
CA PRO A 4 41.93 -4.15 6.70
C PRO A 4 41.93 -2.86 7.53
N GLU A 5 41.68 -1.71 6.90
CA GLU A 5 41.55 -0.44 7.62
C GLU A 5 40.09 -0.11 7.93
N TYR A 6 39.87 0.06 9.24
CA TYR A 6 38.72 0.63 9.90
C TYR A 6 38.57 2.13 9.57
N PHE A 7 37.33 2.56 9.33
CA PHE A 7 36.79 3.84 9.82
C PHE A 7 35.39 3.48 10.37
N GLY A 8 34.98 3.70 11.62
CA GLY A 8 35.48 4.52 12.71
C GLY A 8 34.21 4.97 13.46
N ILE A 9 33.74 4.19 14.43
CA ILE A 9 32.60 4.57 15.28
C ILE A 9 33.15 5.38 16.45
N LEU A 10 32.89 6.69 16.45
CA LEU A 10 32.96 7.57 17.61
C LEU A 10 31.56 8.14 17.84
N GLY A 11 30.98 7.85 19.01
CA GLY A 11 29.68 8.37 19.42
C GLY A 11 29.73 9.81 19.91
N ILE A 12 28.60 10.52 19.85
CA ILE A 12 27.68 10.84 20.98
C ILE A 12 26.60 11.83 20.46
N SER A 13 25.38 11.64 20.96
CA SER A 13 24.30 12.63 21.16
C SER A 13 23.10 12.68 20.20
N SER A 14 22.02 12.08 20.70
CA SER A 14 20.60 12.43 20.58
C SER A 14 20.24 13.72 19.84
N LYS A 15 19.48 13.58 18.75
CA LYS A 15 18.33 14.45 18.48
C LYS A 15 17.23 13.69 17.75
N LYS A 16 16.10 13.54 18.45
CA LYS A 16 14.80 13.02 17.99
C LYS A 16 14.31 13.66 16.68
N GLN A 17 13.80 12.83 15.78
CA GLN A 17 12.62 13.01 14.91
C GLN A 17 12.71 11.95 13.79
N GLY A 18 11.73 11.12 13.47
CA GLY A 18 10.43 10.79 14.04
C GLY A 18 10.07 9.46 13.34
N ILE A 19 9.93 8.40 14.12
CA ILE A 19 9.53 7.08 13.62
C ILE A 19 8.01 7.11 13.52
N ASP A 20 7.49 7.04 12.30
CA ASP A 20 6.07 6.87 12.05
C ASP A 20 5.72 5.39 12.27
N HIS A 21 5.34 5.10 13.51
CA HIS A 21 4.72 3.84 13.90
C HIS A 21 3.30 3.83 13.36
N ASN A 22 2.83 2.81 12.62
CA ASN A 22 1.39 2.73 12.29
C ASN A 22 0.72 1.40 12.66
N GLU A 23 1.44 0.43 13.21
CA GLU A 23 0.82 -0.75 13.86
C GLU A 23 0.69 -0.59 15.38
N ASN A 24 1.52 0.26 15.99
CA ASN A 24 1.35 0.64 17.38
C ASN A 24 0.16 1.58 17.61
N TYR A 25 -0.40 2.25 16.59
CA TYR A 25 -1.47 3.22 16.83
C TYR A 25 -2.78 2.58 17.26
N VAL A 26 -3.16 1.39 16.78
CA VAL A 26 -4.42 0.76 17.23
C VAL A 26 -4.30 0.27 18.68
N PHE A 27 -3.15 -0.31 19.05
CA PHE A 27 -2.89 -0.79 20.41
C PHE A 27 -2.58 0.35 21.40
N GLU A 28 -1.79 1.36 21.00
CA GLU A 28 -1.51 2.56 21.80
C GLU A 28 -2.73 3.47 21.91
N THR A 29 -3.58 3.60 20.88
CA THR A 29 -4.84 4.37 21.04
C THR A 29 -5.80 3.64 21.97
N LEU A 30 -5.95 2.31 21.89
CA LEU A 30 -6.76 1.55 22.84
C LEU A 30 -6.21 1.61 24.27
N LEU A 31 -4.89 1.54 24.45
CA LEU A 31 -4.23 1.72 25.74
C LEU A 31 -4.26 3.17 26.22
N PHE A 32 -4.19 4.16 25.34
CA PHE A 32 -4.33 5.58 25.65
C PHE A 32 -5.76 5.89 26.06
N PHE A 33 -6.79 5.43 25.35
CA PHE A 33 -8.18 5.59 25.78
C PHE A 33 -8.49 4.83 27.07
N SER A 34 -7.85 3.68 27.31
CA SER A 34 -7.97 2.90 28.55
C SER A 34 -7.31 3.60 29.75
N THR A 35 -6.04 3.99 29.61
CA THR A 35 -5.26 4.68 30.65
C THR A 35 -5.73 6.12 30.86
N PHE A 36 -6.24 6.81 29.84
CA PHE A 36 -6.83 8.15 29.91
C PHE A 36 -8.22 8.12 30.55
N LYS A 37 -9.08 7.12 30.25
CA LYS A 37 -10.33 6.91 30.99
C LYS A 37 -10.07 6.66 32.47
N ILE A 38 -9.07 5.83 32.80
CA ILE A 38 -8.68 5.55 34.19
C ILE A 38 -8.08 6.80 34.85
N SER A 39 -7.25 7.58 34.15
CA SER A 39 -6.61 8.79 34.69
C SER A 39 -7.59 9.95 34.90
N VAL A 40 -8.58 10.16 34.03
CA VAL A 40 -9.61 11.19 34.22
C VAL A 40 -10.54 10.82 35.40
N LEU A 41 -10.89 9.53 35.54
CA LEU A 41 -11.70 9.05 36.66
C LEU A 41 -10.92 9.12 37.99
N GLN A 42 -9.64 8.76 37.99
CA GLN A 42 -8.75 8.91 39.15
C GLN A 42 -8.49 10.39 39.51
N MET A 43 -8.32 11.28 38.52
CA MET A 43 -8.13 12.72 38.75
C MET A 43 -9.40 13.39 39.30
N LEU A 44 -10.60 12.94 38.89
CA LEU A 44 -11.88 13.36 39.47
C LEU A 44 -12.07 12.88 40.92
N THR A 45 -11.49 11.72 41.29
CA THR A 45 -11.51 11.24 42.69
C THR A 45 -10.44 11.90 43.58
N LEU A 46 -9.32 12.37 43.02
CA LEU A 46 -8.20 12.94 43.77
C LEU A 46 -8.26 14.47 43.93
N TYR A 47 -9.11 15.18 43.18
CA TYR A 47 -9.32 16.63 43.31
C TYR A 47 -10.80 16.99 43.49
N PRO A 48 -11.39 16.81 44.69
CA PRO A 48 -12.83 17.02 44.92
C PRO A 48 -13.26 18.51 44.99
N LYS A 49 -12.39 19.46 44.60
CA LYS A 49 -12.59 20.89 44.89
C LYS A 49 -12.54 21.83 43.69
N ILE A 50 -12.68 21.32 42.47
CA ILE A 50 -12.85 22.18 41.29
C ILE A 50 -14.35 22.37 41.04
N SER A 51 -14.89 23.48 41.56
CA SER A 51 -16.27 23.92 41.29
C SER A 51 -16.36 24.52 39.88
N MET A 52 -16.26 23.68 38.84
CA MET A 52 -16.60 24.10 37.48
C MET A 52 -18.12 23.98 37.29
N LYS A 53 -18.74 25.02 36.71
CA LYS A 53 -20.15 24.96 36.31
C LYS A 53 -20.32 23.84 35.29
N LYS A 54 -21.41 23.06 35.40
CA LYS A 54 -21.70 21.92 34.51
C LYS A 54 -21.65 22.30 33.02
N SER A 55 -21.99 23.54 32.69
CA SER A 55 -21.88 24.08 31.32
C SER A 55 -20.44 24.08 30.80
N THR A 56 -19.46 24.45 31.63
CA THR A 56 -18.05 24.55 31.24
C THR A 56 -17.42 23.17 31.02
N LEU A 57 -17.84 22.16 31.80
CA LEU A 57 -17.41 20.77 31.60
C LEU A 57 -17.97 20.19 30.29
N LEU A 58 -19.21 20.54 29.93
CA LEU A 58 -19.82 20.13 28.67
C LEU A 58 -19.10 20.75 27.47
N PHE A 59 -18.72 22.03 27.55
CA PHE A 59 -17.91 22.70 26.52
C PHE A 59 -16.53 22.06 26.35
N LEU A 60 -15.87 21.67 27.45
CA LEU A 60 -14.58 20.98 27.38
C LEU A 60 -14.69 19.60 26.69
N LEU A 61 -15.73 18.83 27.01
CA LEU A 61 -16.00 17.54 26.35
C LEU A 61 -16.32 17.69 24.85
N ILE A 62 -17.10 18.71 24.47
CA ILE A 62 -17.38 19.03 23.06
C ILE A 62 -16.11 19.48 22.35
N PHE A 63 -15.21 20.21 23.01
CA PHE A 63 -13.94 20.63 22.43
C PHE A 63 -12.98 19.44 22.21
N ILE A 64 -12.94 18.48 23.14
CA ILE A 64 -12.12 17.26 23.02
C ILE A 64 -12.66 16.31 21.93
N PHE A 65 -13.99 16.20 21.77
CA PHE A 65 -14.60 15.36 20.73
C PHE A 65 -14.81 16.06 19.37
N GLY A 66 -14.81 17.40 19.34
CA GLY A 66 -15.05 18.18 18.12
C GLY A 66 -13.82 18.31 17.22
N ILE A 67 -12.62 18.21 17.78
CA ILE A 67 -11.37 18.36 17.02
C ILE A 67 -11.07 17.11 16.17
N SER A 68 -11.47 15.91 16.61
CA SER A 68 -11.23 14.66 15.88
C SER A 68 -12.00 14.54 14.56
N ALA A 69 -13.15 15.21 14.41
CA ALA A 69 -13.91 15.18 13.16
C ALA A 69 -13.22 15.98 12.03
N ALA A 70 -12.50 17.06 12.37
CA ALA A 70 -11.81 17.91 11.38
C ALA A 70 -10.49 17.31 10.88
N PHE A 71 -9.90 16.37 11.62
CA PHE A 71 -8.66 15.69 11.22
C PHE A 71 -8.89 14.36 10.49
N ALA A 72 -10.13 13.91 10.33
CA ALA A 72 -10.46 12.65 9.63
C ALA A 72 -10.79 12.83 8.14
N GLN A 73 -10.79 14.05 7.59
CA GLN A 73 -11.24 14.32 6.22
C GLN A 73 -10.13 14.61 5.19
N ASN A 74 -8.85 14.37 5.52
CA ASN A 74 -7.76 14.47 4.54
C ASN A 74 -7.14 13.10 4.29
N SER A 75 -7.76 12.29 3.42
CA SER A 75 -7.11 11.09 2.85
C SER A 75 -7.58 10.73 1.42
N ASP A 76 -8.37 11.56 0.75
CA ASP A 76 -9.07 11.17 -0.49
C ASP A 76 -8.32 11.44 -1.81
N SER A 77 -7.02 11.78 -1.78
CA SER A 77 -6.31 12.19 -3.00
C SER A 77 -5.95 11.06 -4.00
N PRO A 78 -5.70 9.79 -3.62
CA PRO A 78 -5.59 8.70 -4.60
C PRO A 78 -6.88 8.49 -5.42
N HIS A 79 -8.02 8.98 -4.94
CA HIS A 79 -9.32 8.70 -5.56
C HIS A 79 -9.47 9.34 -6.95
N GLU A 80 -9.05 10.60 -7.14
CA GLU A 80 -9.26 11.30 -8.41
C GLU A 80 -8.36 10.79 -9.52
N MET A 81 -7.07 10.59 -9.21
CA MET A 81 -6.13 9.96 -10.15
C MET A 81 -6.63 8.55 -10.52
N ASN A 82 -7.01 7.73 -9.54
CA ASN A 82 -7.51 6.38 -9.80
C ASN A 82 -8.81 6.40 -10.62
N GLN A 83 -9.68 7.40 -10.43
CA GLN A 83 -10.84 7.59 -11.28
C GLN A 83 -10.45 7.95 -12.73
N LEU A 84 -9.44 8.80 -12.93
CA LEU A 84 -8.95 9.14 -14.27
C LEU A 84 -8.45 7.89 -14.99
N PHE A 85 -7.61 7.08 -14.33
CA PHE A 85 -7.18 5.81 -14.87
C PHE A 85 -8.36 4.86 -15.13
N SER A 86 -9.22 4.66 -14.14
CA SER A 86 -10.36 3.73 -14.24
C SER A 86 -11.35 4.10 -15.36
N LYS A 87 -11.55 5.39 -15.63
CA LYS A 87 -12.42 5.87 -16.72
C LYS A 87 -11.80 5.68 -18.11
N ASN A 88 -10.46 5.68 -18.20
CA ASN A 88 -9.75 5.71 -19.48
C ASN A 88 -9.10 4.38 -19.87
N LEU A 89 -8.75 3.54 -18.89
CA LEU A 89 -8.20 2.21 -19.11
C LEU A 89 -9.26 1.29 -19.69
N LYS A 90 -8.87 0.60 -20.75
CA LYS A 90 -9.65 -0.46 -21.36
C LYS A 90 -8.87 -1.75 -21.25
N TYR A 91 -9.59 -2.87 -21.29
CA TYR A 91 -8.96 -4.17 -21.50
C TYR A 91 -9.00 -4.48 -23.01
N PRO A 92 -7.85 -4.44 -23.71
CA PRO A 92 -7.77 -4.70 -25.15
C PRO A 92 -8.51 -5.98 -25.54
N THR A 93 -9.29 -5.91 -26.62
CA THR A 93 -10.14 -7.03 -27.06
C THR A 93 -9.33 -8.27 -27.39
N GLU A 94 -8.16 -8.10 -28.02
CA GLU A 94 -7.33 -9.23 -28.43
C GLU A 94 -6.59 -9.84 -27.22
N ALA A 95 -6.08 -9.03 -26.28
CA ALA A 95 -5.60 -9.54 -24.98
C ALA A 95 -6.69 -10.34 -24.23
N ARG A 96 -7.94 -9.86 -24.21
CA ARG A 96 -9.07 -10.62 -23.63
C ARG A 96 -9.35 -11.92 -24.39
N ARG A 97 -9.31 -11.91 -25.72
CA ARG A 97 -9.55 -13.11 -26.55
C ARG A 97 -8.51 -14.19 -26.28
N LEU A 98 -7.27 -13.79 -26.02
CA LEU A 98 -6.16 -14.68 -25.66
C LEU A 98 -6.12 -15.04 -24.18
N ASN A 99 -7.08 -14.56 -23.38
CA ASN A 99 -7.11 -14.70 -21.92
C ASN A 99 -5.84 -14.21 -21.22
N ALA A 100 -5.16 -13.22 -21.79
CA ALA A 100 -3.95 -12.64 -21.22
C ALA A 100 -4.28 -11.90 -19.93
N GLN A 101 -3.82 -12.41 -18.79
CA GLN A 101 -4.00 -11.84 -17.46
C GLN A 101 -2.62 -11.65 -16.83
N GLU A 102 -2.30 -10.42 -16.46
CA GLU A 102 -1.01 -10.07 -15.87
C GLU A 102 -1.12 -8.72 -15.14
N THR A 103 -0.08 -8.40 -14.38
CA THR A 103 0.11 -7.05 -13.83
C THR A 103 1.17 -6.34 -14.64
N VAL A 104 0.80 -5.21 -15.25
CA VAL A 104 1.75 -4.29 -15.88
C VAL A 104 2.24 -3.32 -14.81
N VAL A 105 3.55 -3.23 -14.63
CA VAL A 105 4.18 -2.31 -13.66
C VAL A 105 4.99 -1.28 -14.42
N VAL A 106 4.75 -0.02 -14.10
CA VAL A 106 5.38 1.12 -14.77
C VAL A 106 6.05 2.02 -13.75
N SER A 107 7.29 2.40 -14.02
CA SER A 107 7.99 3.49 -13.32
C SER A 107 7.67 4.81 -14.02
N ILE A 108 7.18 5.76 -13.24
CA ILE A 108 6.97 7.15 -13.66
C ILE A 108 7.94 8.05 -12.92
N ASN A 109 8.58 8.96 -13.63
CA ASN A 109 9.44 9.97 -13.03
C ASN A 109 8.62 11.22 -12.71
N VAL A 110 8.76 11.73 -11.49
CA VAL A 110 8.12 12.97 -11.03
C VAL A 110 9.20 14.01 -10.79
N ASP A 111 9.10 15.16 -11.46
CA ASP A 111 10.06 16.25 -11.33
C ASP A 111 9.95 16.97 -9.97
N LYS A 112 10.78 18.00 -9.75
CA LYS A 112 10.83 18.72 -8.47
C LYS A 112 9.61 19.61 -8.24
N GLU A 113 8.89 19.90 -9.31
CA GLU A 113 7.66 20.68 -9.36
C GLU A 113 6.44 19.78 -9.08
N GLY A 114 6.63 18.46 -9.02
CA GLY A 114 5.61 17.47 -8.71
C GLY A 114 4.81 17.03 -9.94
N VAL A 115 5.35 17.23 -11.14
CA VAL A 115 4.73 16.87 -12.42
C VAL A 115 5.37 15.59 -12.97
N ILE A 116 4.57 14.72 -13.57
CA ILE A 116 5.10 13.55 -14.30
C ILE A 116 5.86 14.01 -15.54
N THR A 117 7.03 13.44 -15.77
CA THR A 117 7.80 13.66 -16.99
C THR A 117 7.40 12.68 -18.10
N ASP A 118 7.79 12.99 -19.34
CA ASP A 118 7.53 12.11 -20.49
C ASP A 118 8.30 10.78 -20.42
N GLU A 119 9.28 10.66 -19.52
CA GLU A 119 10.09 9.46 -19.32
C GLU A 119 9.32 8.44 -18.48
N VAL A 120 8.84 7.38 -19.15
CA VAL A 120 8.07 6.30 -18.55
C VAL A 120 8.70 4.96 -18.91
N GLU A 121 9.00 4.14 -17.89
CA GLU A 121 9.65 2.83 -18.06
C GLU A 121 8.69 1.70 -17.68
N ILE A 122 8.51 0.71 -18.55
CA ILE A 122 7.77 -0.50 -18.21
C ILE A 122 8.72 -1.50 -17.53
N LEU A 123 8.47 -1.80 -16.27
CA LEU A 123 9.27 -2.71 -15.45
C LEU A 123 8.77 -4.16 -15.50
N SER A 124 7.47 -4.37 -15.72
CA SER A 124 6.87 -5.71 -15.81
C SER A 124 5.63 -5.73 -16.70
N GLY A 125 5.27 -6.93 -17.17
CA GLY A 125 4.22 -7.22 -18.15
C GLY A 125 4.82 -7.59 -19.50
N GLU A 126 4.34 -8.69 -20.09
CA GLU A 126 4.85 -9.22 -21.36
C GLU A 126 3.88 -8.92 -22.52
N ASN A 127 2.58 -8.81 -22.25
CA ASN A 127 1.60 -8.62 -23.31
C ASN A 127 1.68 -7.20 -23.89
N GLU A 128 2.14 -7.11 -25.14
CA GLU A 128 2.32 -5.84 -25.84
C GLU A 128 1.05 -4.98 -25.84
N GLN A 129 -0.14 -5.57 -26.01
CA GLN A 129 -1.37 -4.79 -26.06
C GLN A 129 -1.74 -4.17 -24.71
N LEU A 130 -1.51 -4.89 -23.62
CA LEU A 130 -1.74 -4.37 -22.28
C LEU A 130 -0.77 -3.22 -21.99
N ARG A 131 0.52 -3.41 -22.32
CA ARG A 131 1.56 -2.39 -22.21
C ARG A 131 1.23 -1.13 -23.00
N THR A 132 0.87 -1.26 -24.28
CA THR A 132 0.49 -0.13 -25.14
C THR A 132 -0.70 0.64 -24.58
N GLU A 133 -1.72 -0.07 -24.07
CA GLU A 133 -2.89 0.57 -23.49
C GLU A 133 -2.57 1.32 -22.19
N VAL A 134 -1.72 0.75 -21.34
CA VAL A 134 -1.25 1.43 -20.12
C VAL A 134 -0.48 2.71 -20.47
N LEU A 135 0.48 2.66 -21.39
CA LEU A 135 1.23 3.84 -21.82
C LEU A 135 0.33 4.93 -22.41
N ARG A 136 -0.66 4.55 -23.23
CA ARG A 136 -1.64 5.49 -23.79
C ARG A 136 -2.41 6.23 -22.70
N VAL A 137 -2.81 5.53 -21.64
CA VAL A 137 -3.54 6.16 -20.53
C VAL A 137 -2.62 7.00 -19.66
N ILE A 138 -1.39 6.56 -19.40
CA ILE A 138 -0.42 7.37 -18.65
C ILE A 138 -0.19 8.72 -19.35
N GLN A 139 0.00 8.73 -20.67
CA GLN A 139 0.13 9.98 -21.44
C GLN A 139 -1.11 10.87 -21.30
N LEU A 140 -2.31 10.30 -21.45
CA LEU A 140 -3.57 11.04 -21.30
C LEU A 140 -3.76 11.61 -19.88
N VAL A 141 -3.36 10.85 -18.86
CA VAL A 141 -3.43 11.29 -17.46
C VAL A 141 -2.35 12.33 -17.17
N GLY A 142 -1.17 12.22 -17.78
CA GLY A 142 -0.09 13.22 -17.71
C GLY A 142 -0.56 14.61 -18.15
N ASP A 143 -1.33 14.70 -19.24
CA ASP A 143 -1.94 15.97 -19.69
C ASP A 143 -2.92 16.58 -18.68
N LYS A 144 -3.45 15.76 -17.76
CA LYS A 144 -4.42 16.12 -16.72
C LYS A 144 -3.83 16.01 -15.32
N TRP A 145 -2.51 15.96 -15.22
CA TRP A 145 -1.82 15.72 -13.98
C TRP A 145 -2.01 16.90 -13.02
N ASP A 146 -2.36 16.59 -11.78
CA ASP A 146 -2.34 17.54 -10.67
C ASP A 146 -1.26 17.08 -9.68
N PRO A 147 -0.28 17.93 -9.33
CA PRO A 147 0.69 17.62 -8.28
C PRO A 147 0.07 17.19 -6.95
N SER A 148 -1.19 17.54 -6.68
CA SER A 148 -1.93 17.06 -5.50
C SER A 148 -2.09 15.54 -5.47
N PHE A 149 -2.02 14.85 -6.62
CA PHE A 149 -2.09 13.38 -6.70
C PHE A 149 -0.96 12.68 -5.96
N LEU A 150 0.19 13.34 -5.77
CA LEU A 150 1.29 12.78 -5.00
C LEU A 150 0.90 12.51 -3.54
N THR A 151 -0.08 13.22 -2.98
CA THR A 151 -0.59 12.99 -1.62
C THR A 151 0.53 12.93 -0.57
N ASP A 152 0.94 11.72 -0.16
CA ASP A 152 1.99 11.43 0.82
C ASP A 152 3.37 11.17 0.19
N HIS A 153 3.46 11.27 -1.13
CA HIS A 153 4.67 11.09 -1.93
C HIS A 153 5.36 12.44 -2.20
N LYS A 154 6.68 12.39 -2.42
CA LYS A 154 7.52 13.56 -2.62
C LYS A 154 7.74 13.82 -4.10
N ALA A 155 7.90 15.09 -4.46
CA ALA A 155 8.39 15.48 -5.78
C ALA A 155 9.88 15.09 -5.94
N GLY A 156 10.34 14.92 -7.19
CA GLY A 156 11.73 14.64 -7.52
C GLY A 156 12.15 13.17 -7.35
N GLU A 157 11.20 12.24 -7.38
CA GLU A 157 11.42 10.80 -7.24
C GLU A 157 10.67 10.01 -8.31
N ASP A 158 11.07 8.75 -8.50
CA ASP A 158 10.32 7.80 -9.30
C ASP A 158 9.32 7.02 -8.45
N TYR A 159 8.16 6.75 -9.03
CA TYR A 159 7.08 5.99 -8.43
C TYR A 159 6.52 4.91 -9.36
N LEU A 160 5.90 3.90 -8.75
CA LEU A 160 5.31 2.76 -9.42
C LEU A 160 3.80 2.96 -9.59
N LEU A 161 3.34 2.71 -10.81
CA LEU A 161 1.93 2.46 -11.11
C LEU A 161 1.77 0.98 -11.44
N THR A 162 0.85 0.31 -10.75
CA THR A 162 0.57 -1.11 -10.99
C THR A 162 -0.84 -1.27 -11.56
N ILE A 163 -0.95 -1.91 -12.72
CA ILE A 163 -2.21 -2.13 -13.42
C ILE A 163 -2.41 -3.63 -13.61
N GLN A 164 -3.32 -4.22 -12.84
CA GLN A 164 -3.67 -5.63 -12.93
C GLN A 164 -4.82 -5.84 -13.90
N PHE A 165 -4.60 -6.62 -14.96
CA PHE A 165 -5.64 -7.09 -15.86
C PHE A 165 -6.08 -8.49 -15.44
N LYS A 166 -7.35 -8.62 -15.06
CA LYS A 166 -7.93 -9.92 -14.69
C LYS A 166 -9.26 -10.18 -15.38
N LEU A 167 -9.55 -11.44 -15.64
CA LEU A 167 -10.85 -11.86 -16.17
C LEU A 167 -11.79 -12.21 -15.03
N HIS A 168 -13.03 -11.73 -15.12
CA HIS A 168 -14.09 -12.06 -14.17
C HIS A 168 -14.33 -13.57 -14.14
N GLY A 169 -14.45 -14.13 -12.93
CA GLY A 169 -14.71 -15.56 -12.73
C GLY A 169 -13.48 -16.47 -12.89
N GLN A 170 -12.30 -15.90 -13.15
CA GLN A 170 -11.02 -16.60 -13.04
C GLN A 170 -10.39 -16.23 -11.68
N ASN A 171 -9.80 -17.23 -11.00
CA ASN A 171 -9.33 -17.18 -9.61
C ASN A 171 -8.70 -15.83 -9.23
N ASP A 172 -9.33 -15.11 -8.30
CA ASP A 172 -8.75 -13.93 -7.67
C ASP A 172 -7.62 -14.42 -6.74
N THR A 173 -6.37 -14.16 -7.13
CA THR A 173 -5.21 -14.48 -6.30
C THR A 173 -5.29 -13.81 -4.93
N GLY A 174 -5.98 -12.67 -4.79
CA GLY A 174 -6.20 -12.00 -3.52
C GLY A 174 -7.15 -12.76 -2.58
N GLU A 175 -8.10 -13.54 -3.10
CA GLU A 175 -9.08 -14.25 -2.27
C GLU A 175 -8.56 -15.57 -1.70
N ARG A 176 -7.65 -16.26 -2.40
CA ARG A 176 -7.10 -17.55 -1.93
C ARG A 176 -6.23 -17.40 -0.67
N PHE A 177 -5.64 -16.23 -0.45
CA PHE A 177 -4.74 -15.97 0.68
C PHE A 177 -5.43 -15.45 1.95
N ASN A 178 -6.76 -15.34 2.01
CA ASN A 178 -7.45 -14.79 3.19
C ASN A 178 -7.94 -15.84 4.23
N SER A 179 -7.95 -17.14 3.93
CA SER A 179 -8.26 -18.22 4.90
C SER A 179 -7.04 -18.83 5.64
N VAL A 180 -6.53 -18.12 6.65
CA VAL A 180 -5.33 -18.50 7.47
C VAL A 180 -5.41 -19.92 8.06
N ALA A 181 -6.61 -20.39 8.41
CA ALA A 181 -6.80 -21.63 9.18
C ALA A 181 -6.50 -22.95 8.43
N HIS A 182 -6.52 -22.96 7.09
CA HIS A 182 -6.28 -24.18 6.30
C HIS A 182 -4.84 -24.28 5.74
N ARG A 183 -4.05 -23.21 5.81
CA ARG A 183 -2.75 -23.06 5.11
C ARG A 183 -1.51 -23.49 5.91
N LEU A 184 -1.62 -23.61 7.23
CA LEU A 184 -0.49 -23.97 8.11
C LEU A 184 0.02 -25.41 7.93
N LYS A 185 -0.67 -26.27 7.15
CA LYS A 185 -0.27 -27.68 6.99
C LYS A 185 0.90 -27.88 6.02
N ASP A 186 1.05 -27.02 5.01
CA ASP A 186 2.04 -27.18 3.94
C ASP A 186 2.77 -25.86 3.64
N LEU A 187 3.40 -25.26 4.67
CA LEU A 187 4.17 -24.01 4.53
C LEU A 187 5.22 -24.04 3.41
N PRO A 188 5.98 -25.14 3.16
CA PRO A 188 6.95 -25.17 2.07
C PRO A 188 6.33 -25.08 0.67
N GLU A 189 5.17 -25.68 0.45
CA GLU A 189 4.46 -25.60 -0.84
C GLU A 189 3.97 -24.17 -1.08
N LEU A 190 3.38 -23.55 -0.04
CA LEU A 190 2.95 -22.17 -0.10
C LEU A 190 4.13 -21.21 -0.34
N LEU A 191 5.27 -21.43 0.31
CA LEU A 191 6.48 -20.64 0.10
C LEU A 191 6.94 -20.71 -1.36
N ASN A 192 6.91 -21.89 -1.97
CA ASN A 192 7.25 -22.05 -3.39
C ASN A 192 6.27 -21.30 -4.30
N GLU A 193 4.96 -21.42 -4.06
CA GLU A 193 3.95 -20.67 -4.83
C GLU A 193 4.19 -19.15 -4.73
N ILE A 194 4.48 -18.64 -3.52
CA ILE A 194 4.77 -17.22 -3.33
C ILE A 194 6.08 -16.81 -4.02
N ASN A 195 7.13 -17.64 -3.99
CA ASN A 195 8.37 -17.37 -4.71
C ASN A 195 8.15 -17.25 -6.21
N GLU A 196 7.42 -18.19 -6.82
CA GLU A 196 7.08 -18.13 -8.26
C GLU A 196 6.30 -16.86 -8.61
N LYS A 197 5.36 -16.43 -7.75
CA LYS A 197 4.61 -15.18 -7.95
C LYS A 197 5.46 -13.94 -7.81
N ILE A 198 6.43 -13.93 -6.88
CA ILE A 198 7.39 -12.84 -6.73
C ILE A 198 8.30 -12.76 -7.95
N GLU A 199 8.73 -13.90 -8.51
CA GLU A 199 9.51 -13.91 -9.75
C GLU A 199 8.72 -13.30 -10.92
N GLN A 200 7.43 -13.58 -11.02
CA GLN A 200 6.55 -13.00 -12.04
C GLN A 200 6.22 -11.52 -11.79
N ASN A 201 6.10 -11.10 -10.52
CA ASN A 201 5.80 -9.73 -10.14
C ASN A 201 6.60 -9.30 -8.89
N PRO A 202 7.87 -8.90 -9.06
CA PRO A 202 8.74 -8.53 -7.93
C PRO A 202 8.40 -7.17 -7.32
N PHE A 203 7.34 -6.50 -7.80
CA PHE A 203 6.93 -5.18 -7.32
C PHE A 203 5.69 -5.25 -6.42
N SER A 204 5.16 -6.44 -6.13
CA SER A 204 3.99 -6.59 -5.25
C SER A 204 4.39 -6.59 -3.78
N SER A 205 4.14 -5.48 -3.08
CA SER A 205 4.33 -5.37 -1.63
C SER A 205 3.61 -6.48 -0.86
N GLN A 206 2.39 -6.84 -1.30
CA GLN A 206 1.57 -7.86 -0.68
C GLN A 206 2.21 -9.27 -0.73
N LEU A 207 2.88 -9.63 -1.84
CA LEU A 207 3.54 -10.93 -1.94
C LEU A 207 4.71 -11.05 -0.95
N TYR A 208 5.47 -9.98 -0.76
CA TYR A 208 6.54 -9.94 0.24
C TYR A 208 5.97 -10.00 1.67
N LEU A 209 4.86 -9.31 1.98
CA LEU A 209 4.20 -9.45 3.28
C LEU A 209 3.77 -10.90 3.55
N PHE A 210 3.14 -11.56 2.57
CA PHE A 210 2.76 -12.96 2.72
C PHE A 210 3.98 -13.87 2.92
N ARG A 211 5.08 -13.65 2.19
CA ARG A 211 6.29 -14.44 2.39
C ARG A 211 6.92 -14.18 3.75
N ALA A 212 6.87 -12.95 4.26
CA ALA A 212 7.32 -12.60 5.60
C ALA A 212 6.55 -13.37 6.68
N GLU A 213 5.21 -13.44 6.56
CA GLU A 213 4.36 -14.22 7.46
C GLU A 213 4.75 -15.71 7.47
N ILE A 214 4.96 -16.30 6.28
CA ILE A 214 5.41 -17.69 6.14
C ILE A 214 6.76 -17.90 6.83
N TYR A 215 7.72 -16.99 6.62
CA TYR A 215 9.03 -17.06 7.29
C TYR A 215 8.91 -16.92 8.81
N LEU A 216 8.01 -16.09 9.33
CA LEU A 216 7.75 -16.01 10.78
C LEU A 216 7.22 -17.33 11.32
N ASP A 217 6.26 -17.95 10.64
CA ASP A 217 5.69 -19.24 11.03
C ASP A 217 6.73 -20.37 11.00
N MET A 218 7.71 -20.28 10.10
CA MET A 218 8.86 -21.20 10.02
C MET A 218 9.97 -20.87 11.03
N GLY A 219 9.87 -19.77 11.79
CA GLY A 219 10.88 -19.32 12.74
C GLY A 219 12.07 -18.57 12.12
N GLU A 220 12.01 -18.26 10.82
CA GLU A 220 13.05 -17.59 10.04
C GLU A 220 12.96 -16.05 10.13
N LYS A 221 13.06 -15.52 11.35
CA LYS A 221 12.80 -14.09 11.67
C LYS A 221 13.56 -13.08 10.79
N VAL A 222 14.82 -13.36 10.48
CA VAL A 222 15.65 -12.43 9.67
C VAL A 222 15.11 -12.33 8.23
N ARG A 223 14.66 -13.44 7.64
CA ARG A 223 14.07 -13.41 6.29
C ARG A 223 12.73 -12.70 6.29
N ALA A 224 11.92 -12.93 7.32
CA ALA A 224 10.67 -12.21 7.49
C ALA A 224 10.88 -10.70 7.57
N GLU A 225 11.86 -10.25 8.37
CA GLU A 225 12.18 -8.83 8.49
C GLU A 225 12.67 -8.23 7.17
N MET A 226 13.49 -8.94 6.40
CA MET A 226 13.91 -8.49 5.06
C MET A 226 12.72 -8.31 4.12
N ASP A 227 11.80 -9.26 4.08
CA ASP A 227 10.60 -9.19 3.24
C ASP A 227 9.64 -8.10 3.71
N ALA A 228 9.47 -7.91 5.02
CA ALA A 228 8.66 -6.81 5.56
C ALA A 228 9.22 -5.44 5.16
N ASN A 229 10.54 -5.26 5.25
CA ASN A 229 11.20 -4.03 4.82
C ASN A 229 11.06 -3.81 3.30
N GLN A 230 11.18 -4.87 2.50
CA GLN A 230 10.95 -4.80 1.06
C GLN A 230 9.50 -4.42 0.72
N ALA A 231 8.53 -5.01 1.41
CA ALA A 231 7.12 -4.66 1.25
C ALA A 231 6.86 -3.19 1.60
N GLU A 232 7.43 -2.69 2.71
CA GLU A 232 7.31 -1.29 3.11
C GLU A 232 7.93 -0.36 2.06
N PHE A 233 9.11 -0.71 1.53
CA PHE A 233 9.75 0.03 0.45
C PHE A 233 8.87 0.10 -0.80
N LEU A 234 8.34 -1.04 -1.26
CA LEU A 234 7.46 -1.11 -2.42
C LEU A 234 6.16 -0.32 -2.19
N LYS A 235 5.58 -0.39 -0.98
CA LYS A 235 4.39 0.38 -0.62
C LYS A 235 4.64 1.88 -0.69
N LYS A 236 5.80 2.35 -0.23
CA LYS A 236 6.22 3.77 -0.33
C LYS A 236 6.51 4.20 -1.76
N LYS A 237 6.90 3.26 -2.63
CA LYS A 237 7.13 3.52 -4.06
C LYS A 237 5.88 3.38 -4.91
N THR A 238 4.84 2.72 -4.43
CA THR A 238 3.61 2.50 -5.21
C THR A 238 2.67 3.68 -5.04
N LEU A 239 2.55 4.46 -6.11
CA LEU A 239 1.63 5.59 -6.14
C LEU A 239 0.18 5.14 -6.30
N SER A 240 -0.06 4.08 -7.09
CA SER A 240 -1.40 3.52 -7.26
C SER A 240 -1.40 2.07 -7.73
N GLU A 241 -2.42 1.35 -7.27
CA GLU A 241 -2.78 0.01 -7.72
C GLU A 241 -4.18 0.04 -8.36
N ILE A 242 -4.26 -0.36 -9.62
CA ILE A 242 -5.49 -0.31 -10.42
C ILE A 242 -5.81 -1.71 -10.91
N VAL A 243 -7.06 -2.13 -10.74
CA VAL A 243 -7.53 -3.44 -11.21
C VAL A 243 -8.54 -3.26 -12.32
N VAL A 244 -8.21 -3.78 -13.50
CA VAL A 244 -9.06 -3.77 -14.69
C VAL A 244 -9.66 -5.16 -14.87
N VAL A 245 -10.98 -5.26 -14.67
CA VAL A 245 -11.72 -6.52 -14.81
C VAL A 245 -12.33 -6.62 -16.20
N GLY A 246 -11.93 -7.63 -16.96
CA GLY A 246 -12.52 -7.98 -18.25
C GLY A 246 -13.50 -9.14 -18.13
N TYR A 247 -14.50 -9.17 -19.00
CA TYR A 247 -15.31 -10.37 -19.21
C TYR A 247 -14.75 -11.13 -20.41
N GLY A 248 -14.46 -12.42 -20.23
CA GLY A 248 -13.98 -13.29 -21.30
C GLY A 248 -15.03 -13.48 -22.41
N ALA A 249 -14.59 -13.90 -23.59
CA ALA A 249 -15.52 -14.29 -24.64
C ALA A 249 -16.32 -15.51 -24.17
N VAL A 250 -17.64 -15.35 -23.98
CA VAL A 250 -18.53 -16.48 -23.75
C VAL A 250 -18.38 -17.42 -24.94
N LYS A 251 -17.84 -18.63 -24.72
CA LYS A 251 -17.92 -19.71 -25.72
C LYS A 251 -19.41 -19.93 -25.98
N LYS A 252 -19.94 -19.38 -27.07
CA LYS A 252 -21.25 -19.77 -27.57
C LYS A 252 -21.15 -21.28 -27.79
N ALA A 253 -21.88 -22.06 -27.00
CA ALA A 253 -21.97 -23.50 -27.21
C ALA A 253 -22.39 -23.69 -28.68
N SER A 254 -21.51 -24.27 -29.49
CA SER A 254 -21.83 -24.65 -30.85
C SER A 254 -23.03 -25.59 -30.76
N THR A 255 -24.22 -25.07 -31.07
CA THR A 255 -25.40 -25.89 -31.27
C THR A 255 -25.17 -26.61 -32.58
N ILE A 256 -24.75 -27.88 -32.48
CA ILE A 256 -24.80 -28.84 -33.58
C ILE A 256 -26.08 -29.64 -33.38
#